data_AF-A0A1Y5SKV6-F1
#
_entry.id   AF-A0A1Y5SKV6-F1
#
_cell.length_a   1.000
_cell.length_b   1.000
_cell.length_c   1.000
_cell.angle_alpha   90.00
_cell.angle_beta   90.00
_cell.angle_gamma   90.00
#
_symmetry.space_group_name_H-M   'P 1'
#
loop_
_entity.id
_entity.type
_entity.pdbx_description
1 polymer ?
#
loop_
_entity_poly.entity_id
_entity_poly.type
_entity_poly.pdbx_seq_one_letter_code
_entity_poly.pdbx_strand_id
1 'polypeptide(L)'
;MAEHRSVFSVRAMCRCLRLHPSGFYAWIKNPLSRRAQEDARQTELFKEAWEESGNIYGYRKRHDDLCDLGETCCPNRVARLARLAGIYA
;
A
#
# COMPACT_ATOMS: atom_id res chain seq x y z
N MET A 1 1.33 -20.00 4.69
CA MET A 1 2.74 -20.47 4.80
C MET A 1 3.49 -19.83 5.96
N ALA A 2 3.47 -18.49 6.13
CA ALA A 2 4.19 -17.85 7.25
C ALA A 2 3.73 -18.36 8.62
N GLU A 3 2.42 -18.41 8.85
CA GLU A 3 1.81 -18.87 10.09
C GLU A 3 2.12 -20.35 10.41
N HIS A 4 1.99 -21.24 9.41
CA HIS A 4 2.16 -22.68 9.61
C HIS A 4 3.60 -23.20 9.43
N ARG A 5 4.61 -22.31 9.35
CA ARG A 5 6.02 -22.70 9.11
C ARG A 5 6.66 -23.49 10.26
N SER A 6 6.07 -23.44 11.46
CA SER A 6 6.46 -24.23 12.63
C SER A 6 5.92 -25.66 12.59
N VAL A 7 4.82 -25.88 11.87
CA VAL A 7 4.13 -27.18 11.78
C VAL A 7 4.53 -27.94 10.52
N PHE A 8 4.74 -27.23 9.41
CA PHE A 8 5.07 -27.83 8.11
C PHE A 8 6.36 -27.27 7.51
N SER A 9 7.09 -28.13 6.79
CA SER A 9 8.30 -27.74 6.06
C SER A 9 8.00 -26.67 5.00
N VAL A 10 8.71 -25.54 5.05
CA VAL A 10 8.62 -24.45 4.06
C VAL A 10 8.86 -24.97 2.64
N ARG A 11 9.85 -25.86 2.45
CA ARG A 11 10.13 -26.45 1.13
C ARG A 11 8.99 -27.33 0.63
N ALA A 12 8.34 -28.09 1.50
CA ALA A 12 7.18 -28.89 1.13
C ALA A 12 6.01 -27.99 0.72
N MET A 13 5.69 -26.97 1.52
CA MET A 13 4.63 -26.01 1.19
C MET A 13 4.91 -25.26 -0.12
N CYS A 14 6.16 -24.83 -0.35
CA CYS A 14 6.57 -24.19 -1.60
C CYS A 14 6.37 -25.10 -2.82
N ARG A 15 6.69 -26.40 -2.72
CA ARG A 15 6.41 -27.37 -3.79
C ARG A 15 4.92 -27.52 -4.05
N CYS A 16 4.09 -27.65 -3.00
CA CYS A 16 2.64 -27.78 -3.13
C CYS A 16 2.00 -26.55 -3.78
N LEU A 17 2.46 -25.34 -3.42
CA LEU A 17 1.95 -24.07 -3.93
C LEU A 17 2.65 -23.59 -5.21
N ARG A 18 3.59 -24.37 -5.76
CA ARG A 18 4.40 -24.03 -6.95
C ARG A 18 5.14 -22.70 -6.81
N LEU A 19 5.68 -22.44 -5.63
CA LEU A 19 6.47 -21.25 -5.30
C LEU A 19 7.95 -21.61 -5.14
N HIS A 20 8.83 -20.67 -5.45
CA HIS A 20 10.26 -20.84 -5.19
C HIS A 20 10.59 -20.46 -3.73
N PRO A 21 11.33 -21.29 -2.96
CA PRO A 21 11.64 -21.00 -1.56
C PRO A 21 12.35 -19.66 -1.32
N SER A 22 13.23 -19.23 -2.24
CA SER A 22 13.89 -17.93 -2.10
C SER A 22 12.91 -16.76 -2.17
N GLY A 23 11.84 -16.87 -2.97
CA GLY A 23 10.78 -15.86 -3.05
C GLY A 23 10.01 -15.76 -1.74
N PHE A 24 9.76 -16.89 -1.08
CA PHE A 24 9.13 -16.90 0.24
C PHE A 24 9.99 -16.20 1.30
N TYR A 25 11.29 -16.49 1.37
CA TYR A 25 12.17 -15.83 2.34
C TYR A 25 12.41 -14.35 2.02
N ALA A 26 12.46 -13.97 0.74
CA ALA A 26 12.50 -12.57 0.33
C ALA A 26 11.25 -11.82 0.77
N TRP A 27 10.06 -12.43 0.60
CA TRP A 27 8.80 -11.87 1.06
C TRP A 27 8.71 -11.80 2.58
N ILE A 28 9.22 -12.79 3.34
CA ILE A 28 9.31 -12.67 4.80
C ILE A 28 10.14 -11.46 5.23
N LYS A 29 11.27 -11.21 4.55
CA LYS A 29 12.14 -10.07 4.87
C LYS A 29 11.51 -8.73 4.50
N ASN A 30 10.84 -8.68 3.34
CA ASN A 30 10.20 -7.48 2.82
C ASN A 30 8.79 -7.84 2.31
N PRO A 31 7.78 -7.88 3.19
CA PRO A 31 6.44 -8.34 2.81
C PRO A 31 5.72 -7.35 1.92
N LEU A 32 6.06 -6.07 2.03
CA LEU A 32 5.56 -5.01 1.18
C LEU A 32 6.55 -4.72 0.07
N SER A 33 6.06 -4.71 -1.17
CA SER A 33 6.81 -4.18 -2.30
C SER A 33 7.09 -2.69 -2.12
N ARG A 34 8.14 -2.16 -2.77
CA ARG A 34 8.44 -0.72 -2.76
C ARG A 34 7.21 0.13 -3.14
N ARG A 35 6.41 -0.34 -4.10
CA ARG A 35 5.18 0.34 -4.51
C ARG A 35 4.11 0.34 -3.41
N ALA A 36 3.97 -0.77 -2.69
CA ALA A 36 3.02 -0.87 -1.58
C ALA A 36 3.44 0.00 -0.38
N GLN A 37 4.74 0.09 -0.10
CA GLN A 37 5.27 1.00 0.92
C GLN A 37 5.00 2.46 0.55
N GLU A 38 5.26 2.83 -0.70
CA GLU A 38 5.00 4.17 -1.18
C GLU A 38 3.50 4.50 -1.20
N ASP A 39 2.66 3.55 -1.61
CA ASP A 39 1.21 3.70 -1.54
C ASP A 39 0.74 3.94 -0.09
N ALA A 40 1.31 3.24 0.90
CA ALA A 40 0.98 3.46 2.30
C ALA A 40 1.37 4.87 2.76
N ARG A 41 2.63 5.29 2.52
CA ARG A 41 3.14 6.62 2.85
C ARG A 41 2.30 7.74 2.24
N GLN A 42 1.99 7.63 0.95
CA GLN A 42 1.16 8.62 0.25
C GLN A 42 -0.29 8.61 0.74
N THR A 43 -0.80 7.47 1.19
CA THR A 43 -2.15 7.37 1.77
C THR A 43 -2.21 8.06 3.14
N GLU A 44 -1.14 8.02 3.94
CA GLU A 44 -1.06 8.72 5.23
C GLU A 44 -1.03 10.23 5.04
N LEU A 45 -0.12 10.75 4.21
CA LEU A 45 -0.06 12.20 3.88
C LEU A 45 -1.41 12.72 3.34
N PHE A 46 -2.02 11.91 2.49
CA PHE A 46 -3.34 12.20 1.94
C PHE A 46 -4.44 12.29 3.02
N LYS A 47 -4.41 11.42 4.04
CA LYS A 47 -5.38 11.44 5.13
C LYS A 47 -5.19 12.66 6.01
N GLU A 48 -3.95 12.98 6.36
CA GLU A 48 -3.61 14.16 7.17
C GLU A 48 -4.10 15.45 6.49
N ALA A 49 -3.76 15.65 5.21
CA ALA A 49 -4.23 16.79 4.44
C ALA A 49 -5.77 16.86 4.33
N TRP A 50 -6.43 15.69 4.21
CA TRP A 50 -7.89 15.62 4.15
C TRP A 50 -8.54 16.05 5.49
N GLU A 51 -8.01 15.56 6.61
CA GLU A 51 -8.49 15.91 7.95
C GLU A 51 -8.26 17.40 8.26
N GLU A 52 -7.08 17.94 7.91
CA GLU A 52 -6.77 19.36 8.06
C GLU A 52 -7.70 20.27 7.24
N SER A 53 -8.14 19.82 6.06
CA SER A 53 -9.09 20.53 5.22
C SER A 53 -10.54 20.51 5.76
N GLY A 54 -10.79 19.86 6.89
CA GLY A 54 -12.12 19.70 7.47
C GLY A 54 -13.01 18.70 6.73
N ASN A 55 -12.43 17.82 5.92
CA ASN A 55 -13.12 16.83 5.08
C ASN A 55 -14.05 17.42 4.01
N ILE A 56 -13.88 18.70 3.64
CA ILE A 56 -14.85 19.46 2.83
C ILE A 56 -14.70 19.19 1.32
N TYR A 57 -13.49 18.93 0.82
CA TYR A 57 -13.22 18.88 -0.63
C TYR A 57 -13.00 17.47 -1.18
N GLY A 58 -13.47 17.26 -2.42
CA GLY A 58 -13.38 16.02 -3.21
C GLY A 58 -11.96 15.69 -3.74
N TYR A 59 -11.78 14.50 -4.33
CA TYR A 59 -10.45 13.95 -4.67
C TYR A 59 -9.59 14.77 -5.64
N ARG A 60 -10.18 15.68 -6.44
CA ARG A 60 -9.43 16.50 -7.39
C ARG A 60 -8.56 17.55 -6.71
N LYS A 61 -9.07 18.21 -5.66
CA LYS A 61 -8.25 19.15 -4.86
C LYS A 61 -7.15 18.43 -4.09
N ARG A 62 -7.39 17.18 -3.70
CA ARG A 62 -6.42 16.37 -2.94
C ARG A 62 -5.16 16.01 -3.74
N HIS A 63 -5.25 15.96 -5.07
CA HIS A 63 -4.05 15.83 -5.90
C HIS A 63 -3.21 17.11 -5.83
N ASP A 64 -3.87 18.26 -5.88
CA ASP A 64 -3.19 19.56 -5.84
C ASP A 64 -2.54 19.77 -4.46
N ASP A 65 -3.22 19.41 -3.37
CA ASP A 65 -2.66 19.47 -2.01
C ASP A 65 -1.39 18.59 -1.87
N LEU A 66 -1.41 17.39 -2.46
CA LEU A 66 -0.22 16.53 -2.50
C LEU A 66 0.91 17.15 -3.34
N CYS A 67 0.58 17.76 -4.48
CA CYS A 67 1.57 18.46 -5.29
C CYS A 67 2.17 19.66 -4.56
N ASP A 68 1.38 20.40 -3.79
CA ASP A 68 1.83 21.53 -2.97
C ASP A 68 2.77 21.07 -1.84
N LEU A 69 2.57 19.86 -1.31
CA LEU A 69 3.48 19.19 -0.39
C LEU A 69 4.76 18.63 -1.07
N GLY A 70 4.89 18.80 -2.38
CA GLY A 70 6.04 18.32 -3.17
C GLY A 70 5.96 16.86 -3.62
N GLU A 71 4.79 16.22 -3.50
CA GLU A 71 4.60 14.82 -3.89
C GLU A 71 4.39 14.66 -5.40
N THR A 72 5.12 13.71 -5.99
CA THR A 72 4.89 13.28 -7.38
C THR A 72 3.90 12.12 -7.40
N CYS A 73 2.60 12.43 -7.51
CA CYS A 73 1.54 11.43 -7.57
C CYS A 73 0.56 11.77 -8.69
N CYS A 74 0.20 10.82 -9.56
CA CYS A 74 -0.77 11.10 -10.61
C CYS A 74 -2.21 11.06 -10.08
N PRO A 75 -3.17 11.80 -10.66
CA PRO A 75 -4.56 11.85 -10.19
C PRO A 75 -5.22 10.46 -10.10
N ASN A 76 -4.88 9.56 -11.04
CA ASN A 76 -5.38 8.18 -11.04
C ASN A 76 -4.87 7.37 -9.83
N ARG A 77 -3.64 7.63 -9.39
CA ARG A 77 -3.09 7.00 -8.19
C ARG A 77 -3.80 7.53 -6.96
N VAL A 78 -3.99 8.85 -6.86
CA VAL A 78 -4.75 9.49 -5.77
C VAL A 78 -6.17 8.91 -5.69
N ALA A 79 -6.90 8.84 -6.80
CA ALA A 79 -8.25 8.28 -6.84
C ALA A 79 -8.30 6.81 -6.36
N ARG A 80 -7.32 5.99 -6.77
CA ARG A 80 -7.22 4.60 -6.31
C ARG A 80 -6.94 4.53 -4.81
N LEU A 81 -6.00 5.33 -4.29
CA LEU A 81 -5.64 5.34 -2.87
C LEU A 81 -6.79 5.84 -2.01
N ALA A 82 -7.46 6.91 -2.43
CA ALA A 82 -8.67 7.42 -1.77
C ALA A 82 -9.75 6.35 -1.64
N ARG A 83 -10.02 5.60 -2.72
CA ARG A 83 -10.97 4.48 -2.70
C ARG A 83 -10.55 3.37 -1.73
N LEU A 84 -9.26 2.99 -1.72
CA LEU A 84 -8.74 1.98 -0.79
C LEU A 84 -8.78 2.45 0.67
N ALA A 85 -8.63 3.75 0.91
CA ALA A 85 -8.70 4.36 2.22
C ALA A 85 -10.14 4.62 2.72
N GLY A 86 -11.16 4.35 1.90
CA GLY A 86 -12.56 4.58 2.25
C GLY A 86 -12.97 6.06 2.22
N ILE A 87 -12.24 6.90 1.51
CA ILE A 87 -12.51 8.35 1.40
C ILE A 87 -13.34 8.59 0.14
N TYR A 88 -14.65 8.77 0.33
CA TYR A 88 -15.66 8.95 -0.71
C TYR A 88 -16.29 10.34 -0.62
N ALA A 89 -15.49 11.37 -0.84
CA ALA A 89 -15.98 12.73 -1.08
C ALA A 89 -15.52 13.21 -2.45
#